data_AF-A0A125BD11-F1
#
_entry.id   AF-A0A125BD11-F1
#
_cell.length_a   1.000
_cell.length_b   1.000
_cell.length_c   1.000
_cell.angle_alpha   90.00
_cell.angle_beta   90.00
_cell.angle_gamma   90.00
#
_symmetry.space_group_name_H-M   'P 1'
#
loop_
_entity.id
_entity.type
_entity.pdbx_description
1 polymer ?
#
loop_
_entity_poly.entity_id
_entity_poly.type
_entity_poly.pdbx_seq_one_letter_code
_entity_poly.pdbx_strand_id
1 'polypeptide(L)'
;AETDSVDAAAQTAVEALRQAAMPLFVLGVGSEAGASVPLPDGGFAETDGVQVTSRMAANAYRQWAIASGGRFAVVSDGDADWSALHDGGIAGLPGDPLAPETAAAWRELYAWCLAPALALLMAVYLPRRVVVLVALAVWGAAVVPTDVLADEAAAWQAWQQKQYARAQTLYAEAGGYRGQMGAGAAAWKLAEYTAAARHFGAALLLAENDDQRADALYNLGNAYYGRGQWQAAFEAFETVLRVRPGDTRAGANRELAWQRLRRQRPETPMQSDLGGRRGFLAEGQIQLDGQTGPTPDDPESEAAGVQIDRGTPGASGAHAPGASAPRQALRVDPRLALSGLKKLDRLQDQPTTLLHNLLKQDARHDDAERPPW
;
A
#
# COMPACT_ATOMS: atom_id res chain seq x y z
N ALA A 1 24.06 -24.09 -20.36
CA ALA A 1 24.69 -24.80 -19.22
C ALA A 1 23.96 -24.39 -17.95
N GLU A 2 23.36 -25.34 -17.24
CA GLU A 2 22.71 -25.07 -15.94
C GLU A 2 23.80 -24.92 -14.88
N THR A 3 24.04 -23.69 -14.45
CA THR A 3 24.76 -23.44 -13.21
C THR A 3 23.79 -23.64 -12.05
N ASP A 4 23.52 -24.89 -11.69
CA ASP A 4 22.97 -25.21 -10.38
C ASP A 4 23.98 -24.65 -9.36
N SER A 5 23.64 -23.50 -8.78
CA SER A 5 24.53 -22.60 -8.02
C SER A 5 24.88 -23.12 -6.62
N VAL A 6 24.77 -24.42 -6.42
CA VAL A 6 24.86 -25.06 -5.12
C VAL A 6 26.24 -25.72 -5.00
N ASP A 7 27.23 -24.90 -4.66
CA ASP A 7 28.62 -25.32 -4.53
C ASP A 7 28.78 -26.45 -3.47
N ALA A 8 29.59 -27.46 -3.76
CA ALA A 8 29.85 -28.57 -2.82
C ALA A 8 30.46 -28.09 -1.49
N ALA A 9 31.18 -26.96 -1.54
CA ALA A 9 31.66 -26.28 -0.34
C ALA A 9 30.52 -25.78 0.56
N ALA A 10 29.43 -25.27 -0.01
CA ALA A 10 28.28 -24.77 0.74
C ALA A 10 27.54 -25.90 1.46
N GLN A 11 27.42 -27.07 0.84
CA GLN A 11 26.84 -28.26 1.50
C GLN A 11 27.65 -28.68 2.73
N THR A 12 28.98 -28.67 2.61
CA THR A 12 29.88 -29.03 3.72
C THR A 12 29.74 -28.03 4.89
N ALA A 13 29.59 -26.74 4.59
CA ALA A 13 29.38 -25.71 5.60
C ALA A 13 28.02 -25.87 6.32
N VAL A 14 26.95 -26.17 5.58
CA VAL A 14 25.62 -26.40 6.16
C VAL A 14 25.62 -27.61 7.10
N GLU A 15 26.32 -28.68 6.73
CA GLU A 15 26.47 -29.85 7.59
C GLU A 15 27.24 -29.53 8.88
N ALA A 16 28.27 -28.69 8.80
CA ALA A 16 28.99 -28.21 9.97
C ALA A 16 28.09 -27.36 10.90
N LEU A 17 27.24 -26.49 10.33
CA LEU A 17 26.25 -25.73 11.11
C LEU A 17 25.26 -26.65 11.83
N ARG A 18 24.80 -27.70 11.14
CA ARG A 18 23.92 -28.72 11.73
C ARG A 18 24.58 -29.45 12.90
N GLN A 19 25.85 -29.85 12.75
CA GLN A 19 26.60 -30.52 13.82
C GLN A 19 26.84 -29.60 15.03
N ALA A 20 26.99 -28.30 14.80
CA ALA A 20 27.13 -27.29 15.83
C ALA A 20 25.80 -26.81 16.44
N ALA A 21 24.66 -27.40 16.01
CA ALA A 21 23.31 -26.99 16.40
C ALA A 21 23.04 -25.48 16.18
N MET A 22 23.65 -24.89 15.16
CA MET A 22 23.47 -23.49 14.79
C MET A 22 22.44 -23.38 13.66
N PRO A 23 21.29 -22.72 13.89
CA PRO A 23 20.24 -22.60 12.90
C PRO A 23 20.62 -21.63 11.78
N LEU A 24 20.44 -22.05 10.52
CA LEU A 24 20.71 -21.23 9.33
C LEU A 24 19.42 -20.53 8.87
N PHE A 25 19.44 -19.21 8.87
CA PHE A 25 18.39 -18.38 8.29
C PHE A 25 18.81 -17.86 6.92
N VAL A 26 17.97 -18.04 5.91
CA VAL A 26 18.28 -17.71 4.52
C VAL A 26 17.19 -16.81 3.93
N LEU A 27 17.60 -15.62 3.46
CA LEU A 27 16.77 -14.73 2.66
C LEU A 27 17.13 -14.90 1.18
N GLY A 28 16.22 -15.47 0.41
CA GLY A 28 16.36 -15.69 -1.02
C GLY A 28 16.01 -14.44 -1.82
N VAL A 29 16.98 -13.92 -2.59
CA VAL A 29 16.76 -12.80 -3.52
C VAL A 29 16.86 -13.33 -4.95
N GLY A 30 15.77 -13.24 -5.70
CA GLY A 30 15.69 -13.68 -7.10
C GLY A 30 14.53 -14.63 -7.37
N SER A 31 14.28 -14.91 -8.66
CA SER A 31 13.21 -15.81 -9.08
C SER A 31 13.72 -17.24 -9.30
N GLU A 32 12.85 -18.23 -9.06
CA GLU A 32 13.13 -19.63 -9.40
C GLU A 32 13.17 -19.85 -10.92
N ALA A 33 12.39 -19.06 -11.68
CA ALA A 33 12.42 -19.06 -13.14
C ALA A 33 13.75 -18.55 -13.71
N GLY A 34 14.46 -17.72 -12.94
CA GLY A 34 15.70 -17.09 -13.35
C GLY A 34 15.54 -16.02 -14.44
N ALA A 35 16.67 -15.43 -14.82
CA ALA A 35 16.79 -14.49 -15.93
C ALA A 35 18.15 -14.64 -16.63
N SER A 36 18.20 -14.34 -17.93
CA SER A 36 19.46 -14.30 -18.67
C SER A 36 20.36 -13.20 -18.14
N VAL A 37 21.64 -13.49 -17.93
CA VAL A 37 22.60 -12.52 -17.36
C VAL A 37 23.05 -11.54 -18.44
N PRO A 38 22.76 -10.22 -18.33
CA PRO A 38 23.17 -9.25 -19.33
C PRO A 38 24.67 -8.93 -19.20
N LEU A 39 25.36 -8.79 -20.33
CA LEU A 39 26.73 -8.26 -20.41
C LEU A 39 26.71 -6.75 -20.65
N PRO A 40 27.79 -6.03 -20.25
CA PRO A 40 27.92 -4.58 -20.48
C PRO A 40 27.78 -4.17 -21.94
N ASP A 41 28.10 -5.07 -22.87
CA ASP A 41 28.08 -4.84 -24.32
C ASP A 41 26.68 -5.02 -24.95
N GLY A 42 25.64 -5.25 -24.14
CA GLY A 42 24.25 -5.38 -24.59
C GLY A 42 23.83 -6.77 -25.06
N GLY A 43 24.71 -7.77 -24.93
CA GLY A 43 24.41 -9.19 -25.14
C GLY A 43 24.06 -9.92 -23.84
N PHE A 44 23.75 -11.22 -23.93
CA PHE A 44 23.57 -12.09 -22.77
C PHE A 44 24.78 -13.02 -22.61
N ALA A 45 25.03 -13.47 -21.38
CA ALA A 45 26.11 -14.41 -21.11
C ALA A 45 25.80 -15.72 -21.83
N GLU A 46 26.76 -16.23 -22.59
CA GLU A 46 26.64 -17.48 -23.33
C GLU A 46 27.80 -18.40 -22.98
N THR A 47 27.52 -19.70 -22.85
CA THR A 47 28.53 -20.74 -22.68
C THR A 47 28.17 -21.86 -23.64
N ASP A 48 29.12 -22.24 -24.51
CA ASP A 48 28.94 -23.25 -25.56
C ASP A 48 27.74 -22.98 -26.49
N GLY A 49 27.47 -21.70 -26.79
CA GLY A 49 26.37 -21.27 -27.66
C GLY A 49 24.98 -21.32 -27.02
N VAL A 50 24.89 -21.52 -25.70
CA VAL A 50 23.64 -21.49 -24.94
C VAL A 50 23.66 -20.34 -23.94
N GLN A 51 22.60 -19.54 -23.92
CA GLN A 51 22.45 -18.45 -22.94
C GLN A 51 22.45 -18.99 -21.50
N VAL A 52 23.23 -18.35 -20.64
CA VAL A 52 23.35 -18.65 -19.23
C VAL A 52 22.21 -17.92 -18.50
N THR A 53 21.30 -18.71 -17.94
CA THR A 53 20.22 -18.23 -17.09
C THR A 53 20.62 -18.35 -15.62
N SER A 54 20.62 -17.23 -14.91
CA SER A 54 20.83 -17.20 -13.47
C SER A 54 19.48 -17.43 -12.77
N ARG A 55 19.36 -18.52 -12.02
CA ARG A 55 18.14 -18.89 -11.28
C ARG A 55 18.45 -19.14 -9.81
N MET A 56 17.50 -18.86 -8.93
CA MET A 56 17.64 -19.14 -7.51
C MET A 56 17.31 -20.62 -7.21
N ALA A 57 18.24 -21.34 -6.58
CA ALA A 57 18.05 -22.72 -6.12
C ALA A 57 17.22 -22.80 -4.81
N ALA A 58 16.01 -22.25 -4.83
CA ALA A 58 15.17 -22.06 -3.64
C ALA A 58 14.91 -23.35 -2.86
N ASN A 59 14.70 -24.48 -3.55
CA ASN A 59 14.48 -25.78 -2.91
C ASN A 59 15.69 -26.25 -2.11
N ALA A 60 16.90 -26.08 -2.63
CA ALA A 60 18.13 -26.46 -1.93
C ALA A 60 18.31 -25.60 -0.67
N TYR A 61 18.15 -24.28 -0.78
CA TYR A 61 18.26 -23.35 0.34
C TYR A 61 17.21 -23.60 1.42
N ARG A 62 15.97 -23.89 1.02
CA ARG A 62 14.91 -24.26 1.95
C ARG A 62 15.25 -25.52 2.72
N GLN A 63 15.76 -26.56 2.05
CA GLN A 63 16.16 -27.80 2.69
C GLN A 63 17.31 -27.58 3.69
N TRP A 64 18.31 -26.78 3.34
CA TRP A 64 19.43 -26.45 4.22
C TRP A 64 19.03 -25.67 5.47
N ALA A 65 18.18 -24.66 5.29
CA ALA A 65 17.67 -23.88 6.41
C ALA A 65 16.87 -24.78 7.37
N ILE A 66 15.97 -25.63 6.86
CA ILE A 66 15.19 -26.54 7.70
C ILE A 66 16.07 -27.60 8.37
N ALA A 67 17.06 -28.16 7.65
CA ALA A 67 17.94 -29.21 8.17
C ALA A 67 18.84 -28.75 9.33
N SER A 68 19.17 -27.46 9.37
CA SER A 68 19.93 -26.85 10.48
C SER A 68 19.03 -26.33 11.62
N GLY A 69 17.71 -26.37 11.45
CA GLY A 69 16.75 -25.85 12.44
C GLY A 69 16.42 -24.35 12.28
N GLY A 70 16.83 -23.72 11.18
CA GLY A 70 16.48 -22.35 10.81
C GLY A 70 15.33 -22.28 9.80
N ARG A 71 15.25 -21.18 9.04
CA ARG A 71 14.13 -20.87 8.14
C ARG A 71 14.58 -20.22 6.84
N PHE A 72 13.79 -20.41 5.79
CA PHE A 72 13.98 -19.79 4.48
C PHE A 72 12.77 -18.94 4.11
N ALA A 73 13.03 -17.70 3.69
CA ALA A 73 12.03 -16.80 3.11
C ALA A 73 12.56 -16.22 1.79
N VAL A 74 11.67 -16.00 0.84
CA VAL A 74 11.99 -15.28 -0.41
C VAL A 74 11.57 -13.84 -0.22
N VAL A 75 12.38 -12.90 -0.72
CA VAL A 75 12.02 -11.47 -0.69
C VAL A 75 10.65 -11.27 -1.35
N SER A 76 9.78 -10.59 -0.63
CA SER A 76 8.41 -10.28 -1.06
C SER A 76 8.11 -8.82 -0.78
N ASP A 77 7.20 -8.22 -1.54
CA ASP A 77 6.69 -6.89 -1.21
C ASP A 77 5.89 -6.95 0.12
N GLY A 78 6.37 -6.22 1.14
CA GLY A 78 5.80 -6.19 2.50
C GLY A 78 6.75 -6.78 3.56
N ASP A 79 6.21 -7.12 4.73
CA ASP A 79 6.99 -7.60 5.89
C ASP A 79 6.91 -9.13 6.10
N ALA A 80 6.34 -9.87 5.15
CA ALA A 80 6.08 -11.30 5.29
C ALA A 80 7.36 -12.14 5.34
N ASP A 81 8.39 -11.74 4.57
CA ASP A 81 9.72 -12.34 4.58
C ASP A 81 10.47 -12.05 5.88
N TRP A 82 10.42 -10.79 6.34
CA TRP A 82 11.06 -10.36 7.59
C TRP A 82 10.44 -11.03 8.82
N SER A 83 9.11 -11.01 8.94
CA SER A 83 8.40 -11.66 10.05
C SER A 83 8.64 -13.18 10.07
N ALA A 84 8.76 -13.82 8.91
CA ALA A 84 9.06 -15.25 8.81
C ALA A 84 10.48 -15.62 9.28
N LEU A 85 11.47 -14.74 9.09
CA LEU A 85 12.87 -14.98 9.50
C LEU A 85 13.16 -14.48 10.91
N HIS A 86 12.77 -13.25 11.23
CA HIS A 86 13.08 -12.58 12.48
C HIS A 86 12.16 -13.05 13.62
N ASP A 87 10.87 -12.75 13.52
CA ASP A 87 9.92 -13.01 14.61
C ASP A 87 9.66 -14.51 14.79
N GLY A 88 9.54 -15.22 13.67
CA GLY A 88 9.32 -16.67 13.63
C GLY A 88 10.58 -17.52 13.85
N GLY A 89 11.73 -16.91 14.17
CA GLY A 89 13.02 -17.58 14.16
C GLY A 89 14.09 -16.90 15.03
N ILE A 90 14.78 -15.91 14.46
CA ILE A 90 15.96 -15.27 15.06
C ILE A 90 15.68 -14.71 16.45
N ALA A 91 14.53 -14.07 16.65
CA ALA A 91 14.13 -13.47 17.92
C ALA A 91 13.90 -14.50 19.04
N GLY A 92 13.61 -15.76 18.68
CA GLY A 92 13.40 -16.86 19.62
C GLY A 92 14.68 -17.62 19.98
N LEU A 93 15.82 -17.28 19.37
CA LEU A 93 17.09 -17.92 19.69
C LEU A 93 17.53 -17.51 21.10
N PRO A 94 18.09 -18.45 21.89
CA PRO A 94 18.70 -18.10 23.17
C PRO A 94 19.94 -17.25 22.91
N GLY A 95 19.75 -15.94 22.87
CA GLY A 95 20.84 -14.98 22.89
C GLY A 95 21.46 -15.00 24.28
N ASP A 96 22.77 -15.17 24.34
CA ASP A 96 23.53 -14.78 25.52
C ASP A 96 23.29 -13.27 25.66
N PRO A 97 22.58 -12.79 26.69
CA PRO A 97 22.29 -11.38 26.80
C PRO A 97 23.64 -10.69 26.93
N LEU A 98 24.07 -9.98 25.87
CA LEU A 98 25.16 -9.03 25.96
C LEU A 98 24.83 -8.16 27.16
N ALA A 99 25.62 -8.31 28.23
CA ALA A 99 25.42 -7.58 29.46
C ALA A 99 25.26 -6.12 29.05
N PRO A 100 24.08 -5.51 29.29
CA PRO A 100 23.83 -4.14 28.84
C PRO A 100 25.00 -3.32 29.35
N GLU A 101 25.67 -2.58 28.44
CA GLU A 101 26.65 -1.57 28.84
C GLU A 101 26.03 -0.85 30.04
N THR A 102 26.75 -0.84 31.16
CA THR A 102 26.29 -0.25 32.41
C THR A 102 26.21 1.26 32.24
N ALA A 103 25.24 1.73 31.46
CA ALA A 103 24.72 3.07 31.54
C ALA A 103 24.06 3.14 32.91
N ALA A 104 24.72 3.84 33.84
CA ALA A 104 24.14 4.17 35.12
C ALA A 104 22.86 4.97 34.87
N ALA A 105 21.72 4.27 34.86
CA ALA A 105 20.42 4.89 34.82
C ALA A 105 20.16 5.51 36.19
N TRP A 106 20.27 6.84 36.27
CA TRP A 106 19.94 7.58 37.48
C TRP A 106 18.47 7.36 37.80
N ARG A 107 18.23 6.66 38.90
CA ARG A 107 16.89 6.38 39.38
C ARG A 107 16.52 7.48 40.36
N GLU A 108 15.70 8.40 39.89
CA GLU A 108 15.29 9.58 40.64
C GLU A 108 14.36 9.19 41.80
N LEU A 109 14.94 9.06 43.00
CA LEU A 109 14.21 8.68 44.22
C LEU A 109 13.61 9.89 44.96
N TYR A 110 13.81 11.11 44.47
CA TYR A 110 13.34 12.34 45.14
C TYR A 110 11.82 12.38 45.31
N ALA A 111 11.06 11.69 44.43
CA ALA A 111 9.61 11.62 44.51
C ALA A 111 9.12 11.04 45.85
N TRP A 112 9.84 10.07 46.41
CA TRP A 112 9.51 9.47 47.71
C TRP A 112 9.70 10.42 48.89
N CYS A 113 10.60 11.40 48.76
CA CYS A 113 10.78 12.46 49.76
C CYS A 113 9.80 13.62 49.54
N LEU A 114 9.51 13.94 48.27
CA LEU A 114 8.63 15.06 47.90
C LEU A 114 7.16 14.78 48.23
N ALA A 115 6.69 13.55 47.99
CA ALA A 115 5.30 13.15 48.25
C ALA A 115 4.85 13.36 49.72
N PRO A 116 5.57 12.87 50.75
CA PRO A 116 5.19 13.12 52.14
C PRO A 116 5.33 14.59 52.53
N ALA A 117 6.31 15.32 51.98
CA ALA A 117 6.45 16.76 52.22
C ALA A 117 5.25 17.55 51.69
N LEU A 118 4.79 17.22 50.47
CA LEU A 118 3.61 17.83 49.86
C LEU A 118 2.33 17.47 50.64
N ALA A 119 2.21 16.22 51.09
CA ALA A 119 1.08 15.78 51.92
C ALA A 119 1.01 16.54 53.25
N LEU A 120 2.14 16.75 53.91
CA LEU A 120 2.22 17.56 55.14
C LEU A 120 1.89 19.04 54.86
N LEU A 121 2.41 19.62 53.79
CA LEU A 121 2.08 20.99 53.37
C LEU A 121 0.56 21.16 53.15
N MET A 122 -0.04 20.22 52.41
CA MET A 122 -1.48 20.20 52.15
C MET A 122 -2.29 20.03 53.44
N ALA A 123 -1.84 19.20 54.38
CA ALA A 123 -2.51 19.00 55.66
C ALA A 123 -2.48 20.24 56.57
N VAL A 124 -1.45 21.07 56.46
CA VAL A 124 -1.29 22.29 57.27
C VAL A 124 -2.04 23.48 56.66
N TYR A 125 -1.98 23.66 55.34
CA TYR A 125 -2.46 24.87 54.67
C TYR A 125 -3.81 24.74 53.97
N LEU A 126 -4.28 23.52 53.66
CA LEU A 126 -5.57 23.30 52.99
C LEU A 126 -6.64 22.77 53.95
N PRO A 127 -7.91 23.16 53.77
CA PRO A 127 -9.01 22.59 54.52
C PRO A 127 -9.16 21.10 54.21
N ARG A 128 -9.44 20.28 55.23
CA ARG A 128 -9.49 18.80 55.15
C ARG A 128 -10.33 18.24 54.00
N ARG A 129 -11.38 18.95 53.57
CA ARG A 129 -12.24 18.56 52.43
C ARG A 129 -11.49 18.61 51.08
N VAL A 130 -10.61 19.59 50.89
CA VAL A 130 -9.83 19.73 49.66
C VAL A 130 -8.72 18.69 49.61
N VAL A 131 -8.09 18.37 50.75
CA VAL A 131 -7.09 17.29 50.85
C VAL A 131 -7.69 15.94 50.44
N VAL A 132 -8.91 15.61 50.89
CA VAL A 132 -9.61 14.37 50.52
C VAL A 132 -9.98 14.33 49.04
N LEU A 133 -10.44 15.45 48.46
CA LEU A 133 -10.74 15.52 47.03
C LEU A 133 -9.50 15.37 46.16
N VAL A 134 -8.37 15.97 46.55
CA VAL A 134 -7.10 15.82 45.82
C VAL A 134 -6.57 14.39 45.96
N ALA A 135 -6.68 13.77 47.14
CA ALA A 135 -6.30 12.37 47.33
C ALA A 135 -7.16 11.41 46.47
N LEU A 136 -8.46 11.66 46.36
CA LEU A 136 -9.37 10.91 45.48
C LEU A 136 -9.03 11.11 44.00
N ALA A 137 -8.68 12.34 43.59
CA ALA A 137 -8.28 12.63 42.21
C ALA A 137 -6.95 11.94 41.84
N VAL A 138 -5.96 11.96 42.74
CA VAL A 138 -4.68 11.27 42.55
C VAL A 138 -4.86 9.76 42.52
N TRP A 139 -5.71 9.20 43.39
CA TRP A 139 -6.02 7.77 43.37
C TRP A 139 -6.78 7.37 42.10
N GLY A 140 -7.74 8.18 41.65
CA GLY A 140 -8.45 7.97 40.38
C GLY A 140 -7.51 8.00 39.18
N ALA A 141 -6.54 8.91 39.14
CA ALA A 141 -5.54 8.98 38.08
C ALA A 141 -4.57 7.78 38.08
N ALA A 142 -4.30 7.16 39.24
CA ALA A 142 -3.44 5.98 39.35
C ALA A 142 -4.12 4.66 38.92
N VAL A 143 -5.44 4.64 38.79
CA VAL A 143 -6.22 3.46 38.37
C VAL A 143 -6.48 3.45 36.86
N VAL A 144 -6.27 4.57 36.17
CA VAL A 144 -6.37 4.62 34.70
C VAL A 144 -5.09 4.04 34.11
N PRO A 145 -5.15 3.00 33.26
CA PRO A 145 -3.97 2.50 32.55
C PRO A 145 -3.40 3.63 31.68
N THR A 146 -2.20 4.09 32.03
CA THR A 146 -1.52 5.23 31.40
C THR A 146 -1.10 4.96 29.96
N ASP A 147 -0.91 3.69 29.63
CA ASP A 147 -0.28 3.26 28.38
C ASP A 147 -1.22 3.55 27.19
N VAL A 148 -2.52 3.26 27.35
CA VAL A 148 -3.53 3.46 26.30
C VAL A 148 -3.78 4.95 25.98
N LEU A 149 -3.69 5.83 26.98
CA LEU A 149 -3.90 7.27 26.79
C LEU A 149 -2.68 7.99 26.23
N ALA A 150 -1.47 7.49 26.54
CA ALA A 150 -0.23 8.01 25.98
C ALA A 150 -0.15 7.75 24.47
N ASP A 151 -0.55 6.55 24.03
CA ASP A 151 -0.49 6.14 22.62
C ASP A 151 -1.49 6.91 21.75
N GLU A 152 -2.72 7.15 22.24
CA GLU A 152 -3.73 7.96 21.52
C GLU A 152 -3.33 9.44 21.42
N ALA A 153 -2.67 9.99 22.46
CA ALA A 153 -2.18 11.37 22.43
C ALA A 153 -1.04 11.55 21.42
N ALA A 154 -0.11 10.59 21.34
CA ALA A 154 0.95 10.57 20.34
C ALA A 154 0.38 10.43 18.92
N ALA A 155 -0.62 9.56 18.72
CA ALA A 155 -1.32 9.40 17.45
C ALA A 155 -1.99 10.71 17.01
N TRP A 156 -2.66 11.40 17.95
CA TRP A 156 -3.29 12.69 17.70
C TRP A 156 -2.27 13.78 17.33
N GLN A 157 -1.12 13.80 18.00
CA GLN A 157 -0.06 14.75 17.68
C GLN A 157 0.52 14.51 16.29
N ALA A 158 0.73 13.24 15.90
CA ALA A 158 1.17 12.87 14.57
C ALA A 158 0.15 13.28 13.50
N TRP A 159 -1.15 13.13 13.79
CA TRP A 159 -2.24 13.60 12.93
C TRP A 159 -2.17 15.11 12.70
N GLN A 160 -2.04 15.89 13.77
CA GLN A 160 -1.94 17.35 13.71
C GLN A 160 -0.72 17.82 12.90
N GLN A 161 0.37 17.06 12.98
CA GLN A 161 1.58 17.31 12.18
C GLN A 161 1.46 16.82 10.72
N LYS A 162 0.29 16.34 10.30
CA LYS A 162 0.02 15.75 8.96
C LYS A 162 0.88 14.53 8.65
N GLN A 163 1.45 13.88 9.68
CA GLN A 163 2.20 12.64 9.56
C GLN A 163 1.23 11.45 9.58
N TYR A 164 0.35 11.37 8.59
CA TYR A 164 -0.77 10.41 8.60
C TYR A 164 -0.31 8.95 8.61
N ALA A 165 0.82 8.61 7.99
CA ALA A 165 1.36 7.25 8.04
C ALA A 165 1.74 6.84 9.47
N ARG A 166 2.41 7.74 10.21
CA ARG A 166 2.75 7.53 11.62
C ARG A 166 1.50 7.57 12.52
N ALA A 167 0.55 8.45 12.22
CA ALA A 167 -0.71 8.49 12.95
C ALA A 167 -1.47 7.16 12.79
N GLN A 168 -1.48 6.59 11.57
CA GLN A 168 -2.13 5.31 11.29
C GLN A 168 -1.55 4.18 12.15
N THR A 169 -0.23 4.06 12.23
CA THR A 169 0.40 3.00 13.03
C THR A 169 0.10 3.16 14.52
N LEU A 170 0.25 4.38 15.05
CA LEU A 170 -0.02 4.66 16.47
C LEU A 170 -1.49 4.44 16.84
N TYR A 171 -2.43 4.81 15.95
CA TYR A 171 -3.85 4.51 16.17
C TYR A 171 -4.15 3.01 16.08
N ALA A 172 -3.50 2.28 15.18
CA ALA A 172 -3.67 0.83 15.07
C ALA A 172 -3.13 0.10 16.31
N GLU A 173 -2.01 0.57 16.87
CA GLU A 173 -1.42 0.08 18.13
C GLU A 173 -2.32 0.37 19.34
N ALA A 174 -2.88 1.58 19.43
CA ALA A 174 -3.81 1.95 20.50
C ALA A 174 -5.06 1.05 20.54
N GLY A 175 -5.47 0.52 19.39
CA GLY A 175 -6.54 -0.47 19.30
C GLY A 175 -7.92 0.04 19.74
N GLY A 176 -8.85 -0.89 19.95
CA GLY A 176 -10.24 -0.58 20.30
C GLY A 176 -11.00 0.18 19.21
N TYR A 177 -12.23 0.61 19.51
CA TYR A 177 -13.06 1.37 18.57
C TYR A 177 -12.35 2.64 18.08
N ARG A 178 -11.84 3.45 19.01
CA ARG A 178 -11.20 4.74 18.69
C ARG A 178 -9.92 4.58 17.89
N GLY A 179 -9.07 3.63 18.25
CA GLY A 179 -7.85 3.35 17.48
C GLY A 179 -8.17 2.92 16.05
N GLN A 180 -9.17 2.04 15.86
CA GLN A 180 -9.58 1.64 14.50
C GLN A 180 -10.19 2.80 13.71
N MET A 181 -11.01 3.65 14.33
CA MET A 181 -11.53 4.85 13.66
C MET A 181 -10.42 5.83 13.27
N GLY A 182 -9.46 6.08 14.16
CA GLY A 182 -8.30 6.94 13.90
C GLY A 182 -7.37 6.40 12.81
N ALA A 183 -7.08 5.11 12.83
CA ALA A 183 -6.25 4.45 11.82
C ALA A 183 -6.96 4.46 10.45
N GLY A 184 -8.28 4.23 10.43
CA GLY A 184 -9.08 4.33 9.21
C GLY A 184 -9.11 5.75 8.64
N ALA A 185 -9.26 6.76 9.49
CA ALA A 185 -9.24 8.16 9.08
C ALA A 185 -7.87 8.55 8.52
N ALA A 186 -6.79 8.02 9.08
CA ALA A 186 -5.42 8.33 8.64
C ALA A 186 -5.13 7.67 7.29
N ALA A 187 -5.53 6.40 7.13
CA ALA A 187 -5.48 5.69 5.86
C ALA A 187 -6.30 6.41 4.77
N TRP A 188 -7.48 6.94 5.12
CA TRP A 188 -8.30 7.70 4.16
C TRP A 188 -7.60 8.99 3.70
N LYS A 189 -6.93 9.72 4.61
CA LYS A 189 -6.14 10.91 4.25
C LYS A 189 -4.94 10.58 3.36
N LEU A 190 -4.41 9.36 3.45
CA LEU A 190 -3.36 8.85 2.56
C LEU A 190 -3.91 8.31 1.22
N ALA A 191 -5.22 8.36 1.00
CA ALA A 191 -5.91 7.72 -0.13
C ALA A 191 -5.79 6.18 -0.16
N GLU A 192 -5.40 5.57 0.96
CA GLU A 192 -5.34 4.11 1.14
C GLU A 192 -6.71 3.55 1.48
N TYR A 193 -7.65 3.67 0.53
CA TYR A 193 -9.08 3.37 0.77
C TYR A 193 -9.35 1.91 1.15
N THR A 194 -8.50 0.98 0.69
CA THR A 194 -8.61 -0.44 1.08
C THR A 194 -8.25 -0.64 2.56
N ALA A 195 -7.19 0.01 3.04
CA ALA A 195 -6.83 -0.02 4.45
C ALA A 195 -7.87 0.72 5.30
N ALA A 196 -8.34 1.88 4.84
CA ALA A 196 -9.40 2.63 5.51
C ALA A 196 -10.67 1.78 5.69
N ALA A 197 -11.12 1.08 4.64
CA ALA A 197 -12.28 0.19 4.73
C ALA A 197 -12.08 -0.95 5.72
N ARG A 198 -10.87 -1.53 5.81
CA ARG A 198 -10.56 -2.57 6.82
C ARG A 198 -10.66 -2.02 8.24
N HIS A 199 -10.06 -0.86 8.50
CA HIS A 199 -10.06 -0.24 9.82
C HIS A 199 -11.47 0.19 10.24
N PHE A 200 -12.24 0.84 9.37
CA PHE A 200 -13.62 1.20 9.67
C PHE A 200 -14.54 -0.02 9.81
N GLY A 201 -14.30 -1.08 9.04
CA GLY A 201 -14.98 -2.37 9.22
C GLY A 201 -14.69 -2.98 10.59
N ALA A 202 -13.44 -2.95 11.05
CA ALA A 202 -13.08 -3.38 12.39
C ALA A 202 -13.72 -2.50 13.47
N ALA A 203 -13.72 -1.17 13.29
CA ALA A 203 -14.40 -0.25 14.20
C ALA A 203 -15.91 -0.52 14.30
N LEU A 204 -16.57 -0.85 13.19
CA LEU A 204 -17.98 -1.23 13.18
C LEU A 204 -18.27 -2.47 14.04
N LEU A 205 -17.36 -3.45 14.04
CA LEU A 205 -17.47 -4.66 14.89
C LEU A 205 -17.21 -4.37 16.37
N LEU A 206 -16.41 -3.35 16.68
CA LEU A 206 -16.07 -2.93 18.04
C LEU A 206 -17.05 -1.90 18.62
N ALA A 207 -17.99 -1.40 17.82
CA ALA A 207 -18.92 -0.35 18.22
C ALA A 207 -19.92 -0.84 19.28
N GLU A 208 -19.98 -0.13 20.41
CA GLU A 208 -20.78 -0.50 21.57
C GLU A 208 -22.22 0.01 21.49
N ASN A 209 -22.46 1.07 20.71
CA ASN A 209 -23.77 1.72 20.57
C ASN A 209 -24.08 2.08 19.12
N ASP A 210 -25.33 2.47 18.87
CA ASP A 210 -25.82 2.78 17.52
C ASP A 210 -25.14 4.00 16.92
N ASP A 211 -24.74 4.97 17.73
CA ASP A 211 -24.00 6.14 17.27
C ASP A 211 -22.62 5.74 16.74
N GLN A 212 -21.85 4.99 17.51
CA GLN A 212 -20.55 4.48 17.07
C GLN A 212 -20.66 3.60 15.82
N ARG A 213 -21.72 2.78 15.71
CA ARG A 213 -21.99 2.00 14.51
C ARG A 213 -22.28 2.92 13.31
N ALA A 214 -23.07 3.97 13.49
CA ALA A 214 -23.37 4.93 12.45
C ALA A 214 -22.12 5.71 12.00
N ASP A 215 -21.25 6.12 12.92
CA ASP A 215 -19.99 6.80 12.58
C ASP A 215 -19.02 5.88 11.82
N ALA A 216 -18.88 4.63 12.26
CA ALA A 216 -18.06 3.63 11.56
C ALA A 216 -18.62 3.31 10.16
N LEU A 217 -19.95 3.16 10.04
CA LEU A 217 -20.62 2.94 8.74
C LEU A 217 -20.47 4.13 7.81
N TYR A 218 -20.58 5.36 8.31
CA TYR A 218 -20.41 6.57 7.52
C TYR A 218 -19.00 6.62 6.92
N ASN A 219 -17.99 6.39 7.76
CA ASN A 219 -16.61 6.42 7.31
C ASN A 219 -16.22 5.22 6.44
N LEU A 220 -16.80 4.04 6.69
CA LEU A 220 -16.70 2.88 5.80
C LEU A 220 -17.31 3.19 4.42
N GLY A 221 -18.46 3.87 4.38
CA GLY A 221 -19.09 4.35 3.15
C GLY A 221 -18.18 5.31 2.36
N ASN A 222 -17.51 6.23 3.07
CA ASN A 222 -16.52 7.13 2.45
C ASN A 222 -15.32 6.37 1.87
N ALA A 223 -14.84 5.32 2.55
CA ALA A 223 -13.77 4.48 2.04
C ALA A 223 -14.20 3.68 0.80
N TYR A 224 -15.40 3.10 0.80
CA TYR A 224 -15.96 2.44 -0.37
C TYR A 224 -16.16 3.39 -1.55
N TYR A 225 -16.60 4.61 -1.27
CA TYR A 225 -16.69 5.67 -2.28
C TYR A 225 -15.30 5.95 -2.86
N GLY A 226 -14.29 6.23 -2.04
CA GLY A 226 -12.91 6.46 -2.52
C GLY A 226 -12.36 5.32 -3.41
N ARG A 227 -12.73 4.07 -3.11
CA ARG A 227 -12.33 2.87 -3.87
C ARG A 227 -13.14 2.62 -5.15
N GLY A 228 -14.17 3.42 -5.42
CA GLY A 228 -15.06 3.25 -6.57
C GLY A 228 -16.13 2.18 -6.40
N GLN A 229 -16.33 1.69 -5.18
CA GLN A 229 -17.37 0.74 -4.81
C GLN A 229 -18.67 1.48 -4.46
N TRP A 230 -19.24 2.19 -5.43
CA TRP A 230 -20.34 3.14 -5.23
C TRP A 230 -21.62 2.50 -4.69
N GLN A 231 -21.89 1.25 -5.06
CA GLN A 231 -23.03 0.49 -4.54
C GLN A 231 -22.89 0.25 -3.03
N ALA A 232 -21.74 -0.24 -2.58
CA ALA A 232 -21.45 -0.47 -1.16
C ALA A 232 -21.44 0.85 -0.37
N ALA A 233 -20.91 1.92 -0.96
CA ALA A 233 -20.97 3.25 -0.37
C ALA A 233 -22.42 3.73 -0.16
N PHE A 234 -23.27 3.59 -1.19
CA PHE A 234 -24.69 3.95 -1.13
C PHE A 234 -25.42 3.20 -0.01
N GLU A 235 -25.23 1.88 0.08
CA GLU A 235 -25.85 1.03 1.11
C GLU A 235 -25.37 1.37 2.52
N ALA A 236 -24.08 1.68 2.67
CA ALA A 236 -23.52 2.14 3.94
C ALA A 236 -24.18 3.46 4.39
N PHE A 237 -24.28 4.46 3.51
CA PHE A 237 -24.93 5.72 3.85
C PHE A 237 -26.44 5.59 4.08
N GLU A 238 -27.15 4.71 3.35
CA GLU A 238 -28.55 4.40 3.67
C GLU A 238 -28.72 3.78 5.05
N THR A 239 -27.76 2.96 5.48
CA THR A 239 -27.79 2.36 6.81
C THR A 239 -27.54 3.42 7.89
N VAL A 240 -26.62 4.37 7.65
CA VAL A 240 -26.43 5.54 8.52
C VAL A 240 -27.72 6.33 8.66
N LEU A 241 -28.42 6.61 7.55
CA LEU A 241 -29.69 7.36 7.56
C LEU A 241 -30.84 6.62 8.24
N ARG A 242 -30.80 5.28 8.35
CA ARG A 242 -31.76 4.52 9.15
C ARG A 242 -31.56 4.74 10.65
N VAL A 243 -30.31 4.92 11.08
CA VAL A 243 -29.95 5.21 12.49
C VAL A 243 -30.10 6.70 12.80
N ARG A 244 -29.66 7.57 11.87
CA ARG A 244 -29.69 9.03 11.98
C ARG A 244 -30.41 9.66 10.78
N PRO A 245 -31.76 9.69 10.77
CA PRO A 245 -32.54 10.20 9.63
C PRO A 245 -32.26 11.66 9.25
N GLY A 246 -31.77 12.46 10.21
CA GLY A 246 -31.40 13.86 10.00
C GLY A 246 -29.94 14.10 9.60
N ASP A 247 -29.12 13.07 9.39
CA ASP A 247 -27.71 13.25 9.02
C ASP A 247 -27.57 13.77 7.59
N THR A 248 -27.40 15.08 7.46
CA THR A 248 -27.26 15.78 6.18
C THR A 248 -26.01 15.36 5.42
N ARG A 249 -24.93 14.97 6.13
CA ARG A 249 -23.68 14.51 5.50
C ARG A 249 -23.87 13.15 4.85
N ALA A 250 -24.52 12.21 5.56
CA ALA A 250 -24.84 10.90 5.02
C ALA A 250 -25.82 11.00 3.83
N GLY A 251 -26.82 11.90 3.93
CA GLY A 251 -27.74 12.21 2.83
C GLY A 251 -27.03 12.69 1.57
N ALA A 252 -26.12 13.66 1.71
CA ALA A 252 -25.33 14.18 0.59
C ALA A 252 -24.42 13.10 -0.02
N ASN A 253 -23.70 12.32 0.80
CA ASN A 253 -22.78 11.31 0.31
C ASN A 253 -23.48 10.12 -0.35
N ARG A 254 -24.66 9.73 0.14
CA ARG A 254 -25.54 8.76 -0.53
C ARG A 254 -25.92 9.21 -1.93
N GLU A 255 -26.34 10.47 -2.08
CA GLU A 255 -26.72 11.03 -3.37
C GLU A 255 -25.52 11.07 -4.34
N LEU A 256 -24.33 11.43 -3.86
CA LEU A 256 -23.09 11.36 -4.64
C LEU A 256 -22.80 9.93 -5.12
N ALA A 257 -22.92 8.94 -4.22
CA ALA A 257 -22.74 7.53 -4.56
C ALA A 257 -23.76 7.06 -5.61
N TRP A 258 -25.02 7.47 -5.48
CA TRP A 258 -26.08 7.15 -6.44
C TRP A 258 -25.84 7.76 -7.83
N GLN A 259 -25.40 9.02 -7.89
CA GLN A 259 -25.06 9.67 -9.16
C GLN A 259 -23.89 8.97 -9.87
N ARG A 260 -22.87 8.54 -9.12
CA ARG A 260 -21.76 7.74 -9.66
C ARG A 260 -22.25 6.41 -10.22
N LEU A 261 -23.12 5.71 -9.48
CA LEU A 261 -23.71 4.44 -9.91
C LEU A 261 -24.52 4.58 -11.21
N ARG A 262 -25.33 5.64 -11.32
CA ARG A 262 -26.10 5.91 -12.54
C ARG A 262 -25.23 6.18 -13.75
N ARG A 263 -24.13 6.93 -13.58
CA ARG A 263 -23.18 7.21 -14.67
C ARG A 263 -22.44 5.95 -15.15
N GLN A 264 -22.25 4.95 -14.29
CA GLN A 264 -21.59 3.70 -14.66
C GLN A 264 -22.52 2.69 -15.34
N ARG A 265 -23.85 2.81 -15.18
CA ARG A 265 -24.78 2.05 -16.00
C ARG A 265 -24.82 2.71 -17.38
N PRO A 266 -24.41 2.03 -18.46
CA PRO A 266 -24.65 2.55 -19.80
C PRO A 266 -26.17 2.72 -19.93
N GLU A 267 -26.63 3.94 -20.22
CA GLU A 267 -27.99 4.11 -20.69
C GLU A 267 -28.07 3.46 -22.06
N THR A 268 -28.56 2.22 -22.12
CA THR A 268 -29.16 1.69 -23.35
C THR A 268 -30.48 2.45 -23.49
N PRO A 269 -30.64 3.38 -24.45
CA PRO A 269 -31.95 3.96 -24.66
C PRO A 269 -32.83 2.83 -25.18
N MET A 270 -33.81 2.43 -24.37
CA MET A 270 -34.87 1.54 -24.81
C MET A 270 -35.72 2.35 -25.78
N GLN A 271 -35.33 2.35 -27.06
CA GLN A 271 -36.14 2.89 -28.13
C GLN A 271 -37.38 1.99 -28.23
N SER A 272 -38.47 2.44 -27.61
CA SER A 272 -39.77 1.80 -27.71
C SER A 272 -40.28 1.98 -29.14
N ASP A 273 -40.03 1.00 -30.00
CA ASP A 273 -40.60 0.88 -31.35
C ASP A 273 -42.11 0.51 -31.33
N LEU A 274 -42.84 1.02 -30.34
CA LEU A 274 -44.29 0.84 -30.19
C LEU A 274 -44.96 2.21 -30.24
N GLY A 275 -44.89 2.80 -31.43
CA GLY A 275 -45.41 4.13 -31.71
C GLY A 275 -45.82 4.30 -33.16
N GLY A 276 -46.69 3.42 -33.65
CA GLY A 276 -47.56 3.73 -34.80
C GLY A 276 -47.16 3.12 -36.13
N ARG A 277 -47.86 2.04 -36.49
CA ARG A 277 -48.56 1.91 -37.79
C ARG A 277 -49.53 0.73 -37.71
N ARG A 278 -50.81 1.05 -37.53
CA ARG A 278 -51.93 0.15 -37.81
C ARG A 278 -52.21 0.19 -39.31
N GLY A 279 -52.24 -1.01 -39.92
CA GLY A 279 -53.04 -1.35 -41.10
C GLY A 279 -52.38 -1.13 -42.46
N PHE A 280 -52.08 -2.23 -43.17
CA PHE A 280 -52.87 -2.64 -44.35
C PHE A 280 -52.47 -4.06 -44.78
N LEU A 281 -53.47 -4.82 -45.21
CA LEU A 281 -53.40 -6.18 -45.75
C LEU A 281 -52.61 -6.22 -47.07
N ALA A 282 -51.86 -7.31 -47.31
CA ALA A 282 -51.99 -8.20 -48.48
C ALA A 282 -50.68 -8.93 -48.81
N GLU A 283 -50.82 -10.24 -48.97
CA GLU A 283 -50.11 -11.12 -49.92
C GLU A 283 -48.58 -11.26 -49.85
N GLY A 284 -48.15 -12.48 -49.49
CA GLY A 284 -47.50 -13.31 -50.50
C GLY A 284 -46.01 -13.60 -50.32
N GLN A 285 -45.74 -14.91 -50.26
CA GLN A 285 -44.52 -15.63 -50.67
C GLN A 285 -43.32 -15.69 -49.72
N ILE A 286 -43.17 -16.89 -49.17
CA ILE A 286 -41.93 -17.49 -48.69
C ILE A 286 -41.09 -17.85 -49.92
N GLN A 287 -39.88 -17.30 -50.02
CA GLN A 287 -38.83 -17.83 -50.89
C GLN A 287 -37.68 -18.32 -49.98
N LEU A 288 -37.59 -19.63 -49.83
CA LEU A 288 -36.34 -20.31 -49.48
C LEU A 288 -35.65 -20.63 -50.81
N ASP A 289 -34.43 -20.14 -51.00
CA ASP A 289 -33.47 -20.74 -51.92
C ASP A 289 -32.06 -20.58 -51.34
N GLY A 290 -31.36 -21.72 -51.25
CA GLY A 290 -29.98 -21.81 -50.82
C GLY A 290 -29.00 -21.98 -52.00
N GLN A 291 -27.74 -22.28 -51.63
CA GLN A 291 -26.56 -22.54 -52.48
C GLN A 291 -25.87 -21.23 -52.95
N THR A 292 -24.55 -21.04 -52.93
CA THR A 292 -23.34 -21.92 -52.89
C THR A 292 -22.13 -20.98 -52.63
N GLY A 293 -21.01 -21.48 -52.04
CA GLY A 293 -19.76 -20.71 -51.82
C GLY A 293 -19.05 -20.23 -53.11
N PRO A 294 -17.84 -19.60 -53.10
CA PRO A 294 -16.70 -19.77 -52.17
C PRO A 294 -16.02 -18.45 -51.70
N THR A 295 -15.01 -18.55 -50.82
CA THR A 295 -14.02 -17.48 -50.49
C THR A 295 -13.12 -17.17 -51.70
N PRO A 296 -12.64 -15.92 -51.88
CA PRO A 296 -11.21 -15.64 -51.64
C PRO A 296 -10.82 -14.19 -51.23
N ASP A 297 -9.66 -14.12 -50.58
CA ASP A 297 -8.56 -13.12 -50.62
C ASP A 297 -8.72 -11.65 -50.15
N ASP A 298 -7.82 -11.30 -49.20
CA ASP A 298 -7.39 -9.96 -48.80
C ASP A 298 -6.69 -9.21 -49.96
N PRO A 299 -6.60 -7.87 -49.86
CA PRO A 299 -5.28 -7.26 -49.94
C PRO A 299 -5.00 -6.19 -48.87
N GLU A 300 -3.72 -6.19 -48.44
CA GLU A 300 -3.02 -5.28 -47.53
C GLU A 300 -3.10 -3.78 -47.91
N SER A 301 -2.90 -2.90 -46.92
CA SER A 301 -2.09 -1.67 -47.07
C SER A 301 -1.58 -1.14 -45.72
N GLU A 302 -0.39 -1.63 -45.39
CA GLU A 302 0.82 -0.97 -44.89
C GLU A 302 0.80 0.22 -43.90
N ALA A 303 1.59 0.04 -42.84
CA ALA A 303 2.18 1.07 -42.01
C ALA A 303 3.54 1.52 -42.59
N ALA A 304 3.79 2.83 -42.60
CA ALA A 304 5.02 3.43 -43.11
C ALA A 304 6.21 3.23 -42.14
N GLY A 305 7.21 2.46 -42.57
CA GLY A 305 8.55 2.40 -41.98
C GLY A 305 9.54 3.26 -42.76
N VAL A 306 10.31 4.09 -42.04
CA VAL A 306 11.35 4.96 -42.59
C VAL A 306 12.61 4.16 -42.93
N GLN A 307 13.10 4.34 -44.15
CA GLN A 307 14.26 3.71 -44.77
C GLN A 307 15.52 4.57 -44.54
N ILE A 308 16.66 3.97 -44.19
CA ILE A 308 17.98 4.61 -44.28
C ILE A 308 18.93 3.67 -45.02
N ASP A 309 19.46 4.21 -46.12
CA ASP A 309 20.34 3.60 -47.12
C ASP A 309 21.69 3.13 -46.57
N ARG A 310 22.16 2.00 -47.10
CA ARG A 310 23.50 1.45 -46.86
C ARG A 310 24.25 1.43 -48.20
N GLY A 311 25.20 2.34 -48.37
CA GLY A 311 26.15 2.33 -49.49
C GLY A 311 27.46 1.60 -49.13
N THR A 312 27.97 0.83 -50.07
CA THR A 312 29.30 0.15 -50.08
C THR A 312 29.87 0.29 -51.51
N PRO A 313 31.14 -0.05 -51.85
CA PRO A 313 32.31 -0.49 -51.06
C PRO A 313 33.68 0.15 -51.49
N GLY A 314 34.79 -0.15 -50.79
CA GLY A 314 36.15 0.12 -51.31
C GLY A 314 37.36 -0.05 -50.36
N ALA A 315 37.94 -1.25 -50.35
CA ALA A 315 39.36 -1.64 -50.23
C ALA A 315 40.38 -1.05 -49.19
N SER A 316 41.02 -2.01 -48.48
CA SER A 316 42.45 -2.13 -48.12
C SER A 316 43.07 -1.37 -46.94
N GLY A 317 43.72 -2.13 -46.03
CA GLY A 317 44.87 -1.67 -45.24
C GLY A 317 44.88 -2.11 -43.77
N ALA A 318 45.79 -3.01 -43.42
CA ALA A 318 46.08 -3.48 -42.06
C ALA A 318 46.73 -2.41 -41.15
N HIS A 319 46.61 -2.61 -39.82
CA HIS A 319 47.58 -2.39 -38.71
C HIS A 319 46.89 -1.86 -37.44
N ALA A 320 47.16 -2.49 -36.29
CA ALA A 320 46.99 -1.93 -34.94
C ALA A 320 48.35 -1.36 -34.47
N PRO A 321 48.49 -0.67 -33.31
CA PRO A 321 47.50 -0.07 -32.40
C PRO A 321 47.80 1.41 -32.04
N GLY A 322 46.86 2.10 -31.38
CA GLY A 322 47.20 3.23 -30.48
C GLY A 322 46.41 4.54 -30.63
N ALA A 323 46.21 5.17 -29.48
CA ALA A 323 45.82 6.56 -29.21
C ALA A 323 44.32 6.92 -29.26
N SER A 324 43.81 7.17 -28.05
CA SER A 324 42.57 7.85 -27.69
C SER A 324 42.39 9.22 -28.36
N ALA A 325 41.25 9.41 -29.03
CA ALA A 325 40.72 10.69 -29.51
C ALA A 325 39.33 10.96 -28.89
N PRO A 326 38.87 12.22 -28.79
CA PRO A 326 38.08 12.72 -27.67
C PRO A 326 36.58 12.40 -27.77
N ARG A 327 35.93 12.31 -26.60
CA ARG A 327 34.47 12.18 -26.45
C ARG A 327 33.76 13.29 -27.23
N GLN A 328 33.02 12.92 -28.27
CA GLN A 328 32.09 13.82 -28.94
C GLN A 328 30.95 14.15 -27.98
N ALA A 329 30.78 15.44 -27.68
CA ALA A 329 29.64 15.93 -26.93
C ALA A 329 28.35 15.70 -27.75
N LEU A 330 27.41 14.97 -27.16
CA LEU A 330 26.09 14.73 -27.72
C LEU A 330 25.40 16.08 -27.97
N ARG A 331 25.21 16.46 -29.23
CA ARG A 331 24.40 17.64 -29.57
C ARG A 331 22.94 17.20 -29.56
N VAL A 332 22.22 17.56 -28.50
CA VAL A 332 20.76 17.39 -28.42
C VAL A 332 20.10 18.47 -29.28
N ASP A 333 19.29 18.04 -30.23
CA ASP A 333 18.53 18.94 -31.10
C ASP A 333 17.42 19.63 -30.26
N PRO A 334 17.43 20.97 -30.10
CA PRO A 334 16.52 21.67 -29.19
C PRO A 334 15.04 21.56 -29.57
N ARG A 335 14.72 21.09 -30.78
CA ARG A 335 13.33 20.83 -31.22
C ARG A 335 12.77 19.51 -30.67
N LEU A 336 13.64 18.54 -30.39
CA LEU A 336 13.26 17.24 -29.81
C LEU A 336 13.10 17.30 -28.27
N ALA A 337 13.65 18.33 -27.63
CA ALA A 337 13.49 18.55 -26.19
C ALA A 337 12.04 18.89 -25.79
N LEU A 338 11.28 19.55 -26.67
CA LEU A 338 9.88 19.94 -26.43
C LEU A 338 8.92 18.74 -26.38
N SER A 339 9.18 17.68 -27.14
CA SER A 339 8.35 16.47 -27.10
C SER A 339 8.65 15.60 -25.87
N GLY A 340 9.91 15.61 -25.41
CA GLY A 340 10.31 15.01 -24.14
C GLY A 340 9.67 15.69 -22.93
N LEU A 341 9.62 17.03 -22.92
CA LEU A 341 8.96 17.81 -21.88
C LEU A 341 7.45 17.55 -21.83
N LYS A 342 6.77 17.44 -22.97
CA LYS A 342 5.33 17.12 -23.02
C LYS A 342 4.99 15.70 -22.56
N LYS A 343 5.92 14.75 -22.71
CA LYS A 343 5.78 13.39 -22.16
C LYS A 343 6.05 13.34 -20.66
N LEU A 344 6.97 14.17 -20.16
CA LEU A 344 7.18 14.36 -18.72
C LEU A 344 5.96 15.00 -18.04
N ASP A 345 5.29 15.93 -18.72
CA ASP A 345 4.06 16.58 -18.23
C ASP A 345 2.85 15.62 -18.15
N ARG A 346 2.91 14.46 -18.84
CA ARG A 346 1.92 13.37 -18.72
C ARG A 346 2.32 12.28 -17.72
N LEU A 347 3.57 12.26 -17.27
CA LEU A 347 4.08 11.35 -16.24
C LEU A 347 4.02 11.98 -14.84
N GLN A 348 4.01 13.31 -14.76
CA GLN A 348 3.63 14.02 -13.54
C GLN A 348 2.10 14.03 -13.47
N ASP A 349 1.56 13.06 -12.76
CA ASP A 349 0.20 13.14 -12.23
C ASP A 349 0.09 14.49 -11.50
N GLN A 350 -0.74 15.40 -12.01
CA GLN A 350 -1.02 16.69 -11.38
C GLN A 350 -2.30 16.54 -10.54
N PRO A 351 -2.23 16.04 -9.29
CA PRO A 351 -3.41 15.94 -8.44
C PRO A 351 -3.96 17.32 -8.05
N THR A 352 -3.19 18.40 -8.24
CA THR A 352 -3.52 19.75 -7.75
C THR A 352 -4.68 20.41 -8.49
N THR A 353 -4.87 20.17 -9.80
CA THR A 353 -5.99 20.74 -10.56
C THR A 353 -7.31 20.03 -10.25
N LEU A 354 -7.25 18.75 -9.88
CA LEU A 354 -8.39 17.99 -9.36
C LEU A 354 -8.68 18.37 -7.89
N LEU A 355 -7.63 18.61 -7.08
CA LEU A 355 -7.73 19.11 -5.70
C LEU A 355 -8.35 20.51 -5.64
N HIS A 356 -7.97 21.42 -6.54
CA HIS A 356 -8.42 22.83 -6.49
C HIS A 356 -9.94 22.97 -6.72
N ASN A 357 -10.53 22.06 -7.50
CA ASN A 357 -11.98 22.02 -7.70
C ASN A 357 -12.74 21.21 -6.63
N LEU A 358 -12.05 20.37 -5.86
CA LEU A 358 -12.60 19.69 -4.67
C LEU A 358 -12.49 20.53 -3.38
N LEU A 359 -11.52 21.45 -3.31
CA LEU A 359 -11.21 22.24 -2.10
C LEU A 359 -12.17 23.40 -1.81
N LYS A 360 -13.15 23.69 -2.68
CA LYS A 360 -14.12 24.78 -2.43
C LYS A 360 -15.29 24.41 -1.52
N GLN A 361 -15.42 23.15 -1.10
CA GLN A 361 -16.43 22.74 -0.14
C GLN A 361 -15.88 22.41 1.25
N ASP A 362 -14.60 22.05 1.38
CA ASP A 362 -14.02 21.61 2.66
C ASP A 362 -13.35 22.74 3.48
N ALA A 363 -13.02 23.86 2.85
CA ALA A 363 -12.33 24.99 3.50
C ALA A 363 -13.20 25.81 4.48
N ARG A 364 -14.37 25.31 4.90
CA ARG A 364 -15.23 25.98 5.89
C ARG A 364 -15.16 25.39 7.31
N HIS A 365 -14.40 24.30 7.53
CA HIS A 365 -14.19 23.76 8.89
C HIS A 365 -12.78 23.18 9.06
N ASP A 366 -11.76 24.00 8.82
CA ASP A 366 -10.37 23.74 9.22
C ASP A 366 -10.17 24.11 10.71
N ASP A 367 -11.14 23.73 11.56
CA ASP A 367 -11.01 23.90 13.00
C ASP A 367 -10.13 22.77 13.55
N ALA A 368 -9.19 23.14 14.42
CA ALA A 368 -8.21 22.28 15.07
C ALA A 368 -8.83 21.29 16.09
N GLU A 369 -10.05 20.81 15.84
CA GLU A 369 -10.74 19.83 16.65
C GLU A 369 -10.36 18.41 16.24
N ARG A 370 -10.39 17.49 17.21
CA ARG A 370 -10.32 16.06 16.92
C ARG A 370 -11.40 15.72 15.89
N PRO A 371 -11.06 15.08 14.76
CA PRO A 371 -12.04 14.71 13.77
C PRO A 371 -13.15 13.94 14.50
N PRO A 372 -14.40 14.39 14.38
CA PRO A 372 -15.55 13.72 14.99
C PRO A 372 -15.87 12.53 14.11
N TRP A 373 -14.97 11.55 14.16
CA TRP A 373 -15.36 10.18 13.92
C TRP A 373 -15.88 9.60 15.24
#